data_AF-A0A949BWU5-F1
#
_entry.id   AF-A0A949BWU5-F1
#
_cell.length_a   1.000
_cell.length_b   1.000
_cell.length_c   1.000
_cell.angle_alpha   90.00
_cell.angle_beta   90.00
_cell.angle_gamma   90.00
#
_symmetry.space_group_name_H-M   'P 1'
#
loop_
_entity.id
_entity.type
_entity.pdbx_description
1 polymer ?
#
loop_
_entity_poly.entity_id
_entity_poly.type
_entity_poly.pdbx_seq_one_letter_code
_entity_poly.pdbx_strand_id
1 'polypeptide(L)'
;MTDERILDFIKKRDGGYVSGEELSEALGISRTAVWKHVEKLRDEGYDIAASPHLGYKLISAPDRLTGIELKWELNTELIGKKIYSYKEIGSTNEAAYDLAMSGEEEGSVVVAEYQTKGRGRMGRKWISPKGKGAYFSMILRPDILPREISSITLLSSLAVAKTIREKLGLKALIKWPNDVLINSGKVCGILTEMNAEPDKINFIVLGIGININTKEEMLPEGASSLMAEKGEEVSRLEFVRQLLECIDKYYKIFNSGKISDIIKEYKALSAVLDRRVQINYHNRLVSGHVLDVDKEGALILRMDSGLNERILAGDVTMLR
;
A
#
# COMPACT_ATOMS: atom_id res chain seq x y z
N MET A 1 -16.95 -14.85 5.55
CA MET A 1 -16.71 -16.13 6.24
C MET A 1 -17.01 -17.36 5.38
N THR A 2 -18.25 -17.71 5.01
CA THR A 2 -18.50 -18.96 4.25
C THR A 2 -17.95 -18.94 2.82
N ASP A 3 -18.20 -17.87 2.06
CA ASP A 3 -17.68 -17.70 0.68
C ASP A 3 -16.15 -17.82 0.65
N GLU A 4 -15.50 -17.23 1.64
CA GLU A 4 -14.05 -17.18 1.83
C GLU A 4 -13.46 -18.57 2.06
N ARG A 5 -14.12 -19.36 2.91
CA ARG A 5 -13.71 -20.74 3.16
C ARG A 5 -13.90 -21.61 1.91
N ILE A 6 -14.98 -21.43 1.15
CA ILE A 6 -15.19 -22.15 -0.12
C ILE A 6 -14.05 -21.85 -1.10
N LEU A 7 -13.71 -20.57 -1.30
CA LEU A 7 -12.59 -20.19 -2.15
C LEU A 7 -11.25 -20.79 -1.68
N ASP A 8 -10.98 -20.77 -0.38
CA ASP A 8 -9.78 -21.37 0.21
C ASP A 8 -9.68 -22.88 -0.09
N PHE A 9 -10.78 -23.62 0.07
CA PHE A 9 -10.82 -25.05 -0.28
C PHE A 9 -10.55 -25.30 -1.77
N ILE A 10 -11.19 -24.53 -2.66
CA ILE A 10 -11.03 -24.70 -4.10
C ILE A 10 -9.60 -24.34 -4.54
N LYS A 11 -9.03 -23.26 -4.00
CA LYS A 11 -7.67 -22.81 -4.34
C LYS A 11 -6.59 -23.78 -3.85
N LYS A 12 -6.75 -24.37 -2.66
CA LYS A 12 -5.83 -25.39 -2.11
C LYS A 12 -5.70 -26.65 -2.94
N ARG A 13 -6.63 -26.87 -3.87
CA ARG A 13 -6.62 -28.02 -4.77
C ARG A 13 -5.85 -27.76 -6.08
N ASP A 14 -5.22 -26.60 -6.21
CA ASP A 14 -4.25 -26.23 -7.26
C ASP A 14 -4.70 -26.62 -8.67
N GLY A 15 -5.86 -26.09 -9.08
CA GLY A 15 -6.47 -26.42 -10.37
C GLY A 15 -7.14 -27.80 -10.42
N GLY A 16 -7.27 -28.50 -9.30
CA GLY A 16 -8.10 -29.69 -9.13
C GLY A 16 -9.57 -29.36 -8.90
N TYR A 17 -10.41 -30.39 -8.92
CA TYR A 17 -11.82 -30.29 -8.52
C TYR A 17 -12.00 -30.60 -7.04
N VAL A 18 -12.98 -29.95 -6.41
CA VAL A 18 -13.43 -30.20 -5.03
C VAL A 18 -14.90 -30.57 -5.06
N SER A 19 -15.24 -31.74 -4.53
CA SER A 19 -16.62 -32.20 -4.58
C SER A 19 -17.54 -31.31 -3.71
N GLY A 20 -18.80 -31.17 -4.13
CA GLY A 20 -19.80 -30.45 -3.32
C GLY A 20 -20.07 -31.13 -1.98
N GLU A 21 -19.82 -32.45 -1.88
CA GLU A 21 -19.89 -33.22 -0.64
C GLU A 21 -18.76 -32.84 0.31
N GLU A 22 -17.51 -32.83 -0.16
CA GLU A 22 -16.34 -32.43 0.61
C GLU A 22 -16.48 -31.01 1.16
N LEU A 23 -16.95 -30.07 0.33
CA LEU A 23 -17.25 -28.70 0.78
C LEU A 23 -18.40 -28.66 1.81
N SER A 24 -19.45 -29.46 1.60
CA SER A 24 -20.61 -29.52 2.50
C SER A 24 -20.21 -30.03 3.89
N GLU A 25 -19.44 -31.12 3.94
CA GLU A 25 -18.94 -31.72 5.18
C GLU A 25 -17.94 -30.80 5.89
N ALA A 26 -16.95 -30.27 5.17
CA ALA A 26 -15.91 -29.42 5.76
C ALA A 26 -16.44 -28.09 6.31
N LEU A 27 -17.56 -27.59 5.76
CA LEU A 27 -18.15 -26.32 6.17
C LEU A 27 -19.36 -26.50 7.09
N GLY A 28 -19.90 -27.72 7.24
CA GLY A 28 -21.10 -28.00 8.04
C GLY A 28 -22.36 -27.36 7.45
N ILE A 29 -22.45 -27.23 6.12
CA ILE A 29 -23.59 -26.64 5.41
C ILE A 29 -24.12 -27.61 4.35
N SER A 30 -25.36 -27.45 3.88
CA SER A 30 -25.90 -28.33 2.84
C SER A 30 -25.24 -28.11 1.48
N ARG A 31 -25.23 -29.14 0.61
CA ARG A 31 -24.74 -29.01 -0.78
C ARG A 31 -25.46 -27.91 -1.56
N THR A 32 -26.75 -27.71 -1.30
CA THR A 32 -27.52 -26.60 -1.90
C THR A 32 -27.02 -25.24 -1.42
N ALA A 33 -26.61 -25.11 -0.16
CA ALA A 33 -25.98 -23.89 0.34
C ALA A 33 -24.61 -23.67 -0.31
N VAL A 34 -23.78 -24.71 -0.45
CA VAL A 34 -22.51 -24.63 -1.20
C VAL A 34 -22.75 -24.10 -2.62
N TRP A 35 -23.72 -24.67 -3.34
CA TRP A 35 -24.07 -24.20 -4.69
C TRP A 35 -24.45 -22.72 -4.71
N LYS A 36 -25.33 -22.26 -3.80
CA LYS A 36 -25.70 -20.84 -3.71
C LYS A 36 -24.50 -19.92 -3.46
N HIS A 37 -23.57 -20.33 -2.61
CA HIS A 37 -22.35 -19.56 -2.35
C HIS A 37 -21.42 -19.54 -3.58
N VAL A 38 -21.31 -20.66 -4.31
CA VAL A 38 -20.54 -20.71 -5.58
C VAL A 38 -21.15 -19.80 -6.65
N GLU A 39 -22.48 -19.79 -6.81
CA GLU A 39 -23.13 -18.86 -7.75
C GLU A 39 -22.88 -17.40 -7.36
N LYS A 40 -22.96 -17.08 -6.06
CA LYS A 40 -22.61 -15.73 -5.57
C LYS A 40 -21.15 -15.37 -5.89
N LEU A 41 -20.21 -16.31 -5.77
CA LEU A 41 -18.82 -16.09 -6.16
C LEU A 41 -18.68 -15.84 -7.66
N ARG A 42 -19.43 -16.56 -8.50
CA ARG A 42 -19.47 -16.28 -9.95
C ARG A 42 -20.00 -14.89 -10.25
N ASP A 43 -21.06 -14.45 -9.56
CA ASP A 43 -21.58 -13.08 -9.68
C ASP A 43 -20.55 -12.03 -9.24
N GLU A 44 -19.60 -12.40 -8.37
CA GLU A 44 -18.48 -11.56 -7.94
C GLU A 44 -17.28 -11.59 -8.89
N GLY A 45 -17.36 -12.35 -9.99
CA GLY A 45 -16.38 -12.40 -11.08
C GLY A 45 -15.41 -13.58 -11.03
N TYR A 46 -15.61 -14.55 -10.12
CA TYR A 46 -14.80 -15.77 -10.10
C TYR A 46 -15.28 -16.75 -11.19
N ASP A 47 -14.38 -17.20 -12.05
CA ASP A 47 -14.69 -18.25 -13.01
C ASP A 47 -14.50 -19.62 -12.35
N ILE A 48 -15.60 -20.20 -11.88
CA ILE A 48 -15.61 -21.50 -11.21
C ILE A 48 -16.33 -22.49 -12.12
N ALA A 49 -15.59 -23.43 -12.70
CA ALA A 49 -16.17 -24.54 -13.45
C ALA A 49 -16.88 -25.51 -12.48
N ALA A 50 -18.02 -26.03 -12.91
CA ALA A 50 -18.69 -27.14 -12.24
C ALA A 50 -18.75 -28.34 -13.17
N SER A 51 -18.42 -29.52 -12.66
CA SER A 51 -18.50 -30.78 -13.39
C SER A 51 -19.32 -31.80 -12.59
N PRO A 52 -20.27 -32.51 -13.22
CA PRO A 52 -20.96 -33.64 -12.60
C PRO A 52 -19.94 -34.63 -12.03
N HIS A 53 -20.18 -35.11 -10.81
CA HIS A 53 -19.34 -36.06 -10.05
C HIS A 53 -17.97 -35.57 -9.57
N LEU A 54 -17.36 -34.56 -10.22
CA LEU A 54 -16.07 -34.00 -9.77
C LEU A 54 -16.24 -32.80 -8.82
N GLY A 55 -17.29 -32.00 -9.01
CA GLY A 55 -17.57 -30.80 -8.19
C GLY A 55 -17.08 -29.51 -8.83
N TYR A 56 -16.40 -28.66 -8.05
CA TYR A 56 -16.04 -27.29 -8.42
C TYR A 56 -14.53 -27.11 -8.59
N LYS A 57 -14.13 -26.33 -9.60
CA LYS A 57 -12.74 -25.98 -9.89
C LYS A 57 -12.65 -24.50 -10.21
N LEU A 58 -11.69 -23.78 -9.62
CA LEU A 58 -11.39 -22.40 -9.99
C LEU A 58 -10.59 -22.40 -11.30
N ILE A 59 -11.09 -21.68 -12.30
CA ILE A 59 -10.44 -21.46 -13.59
C ILE A 59 -9.68 -20.14 -13.57
N SER A 60 -10.32 -19.06 -13.09
CA SER A 60 -9.67 -17.76 -12.90
C SER A 60 -10.35 -16.95 -11.79
N ALA A 61 -9.59 -16.04 -11.18
CA ALA A 61 -10.08 -15.11 -10.18
C ALA A 61 -10.06 -13.67 -10.73
N PRO A 62 -11.01 -12.81 -10.32
CA PRO A 62 -11.00 -11.42 -10.74
C PRO A 62 -9.85 -10.68 -10.05
N ASP A 63 -9.27 -9.68 -10.71
CA ASP A 63 -8.28 -8.78 -10.09
C ASP A 63 -8.99 -7.92 -9.04
N ARG A 64 -9.12 -8.41 -7.80
CA ARG A 64 -9.77 -7.74 -6.67
C ARG A 64 -8.89 -7.81 -5.44
N LEU A 65 -8.84 -6.69 -4.72
CA LEU A 65 -8.10 -6.55 -3.48
C LEU A 65 -8.98 -6.92 -2.28
N THR A 66 -9.35 -8.20 -2.19
CA THR A 66 -10.08 -8.73 -1.04
C THR A 66 -9.11 -9.33 -0.01
N GLY A 67 -9.55 -9.49 1.23
CA GLY A 67 -8.74 -10.14 2.26
C GLY A 67 -8.35 -11.58 1.88
N ILE A 68 -9.25 -12.32 1.24
CA ILE A 68 -9.00 -13.70 0.78
C ILE A 68 -7.93 -13.71 -0.31
N GLU A 69 -8.13 -12.87 -1.33
CA GLU A 69 -7.21 -12.79 -2.45
C GLU A 69 -5.85 -12.35 -1.95
N LEU A 70 -5.76 -11.27 -1.17
CA LEU A 70 -4.47 -10.79 -0.70
C LEU A 70 -3.76 -11.77 0.23
N LYS A 71 -4.46 -12.51 1.10
CA LYS A 71 -3.83 -13.48 2.00
C LYS A 71 -3.33 -14.73 1.29
N TRP A 72 -3.95 -15.11 0.17
CA TRP A 72 -3.52 -16.25 -0.60
C TRP A 72 -2.07 -16.05 -1.06
N GLU A 73 -1.18 -16.99 -0.73
CA GLU A 73 0.27 -16.93 -1.05
C GLU A 73 1.04 -15.73 -0.46
N LEU A 74 0.44 -14.94 0.44
CA LEU A 74 1.14 -13.83 1.08
C LEU A 74 2.18 -14.34 2.06
N ASN A 75 3.46 -14.08 1.78
CA ASN A 75 4.57 -14.55 2.60
C ASN A 75 5.18 -13.41 3.44
N THR A 76 4.46 -13.03 4.49
CA THR A 76 4.89 -12.02 5.47
C THR A 76 5.10 -12.64 6.85
N GLU A 77 5.89 -12.00 7.72
CA GLU A 77 5.98 -12.37 9.13
C GLU A 77 4.91 -11.67 9.98
N LEU A 78 4.65 -10.39 9.71
CA LEU A 78 3.76 -9.53 10.52
C LEU A 78 2.65 -8.86 9.70
N ILE A 79 2.99 -8.23 8.57
CA ILE A 79 2.04 -7.41 7.81
C ILE A 79 1.01 -8.30 7.08
N GLY A 80 -0.27 -7.95 7.16
CA GLY A 80 -1.33 -8.62 6.41
C GLY A 80 -1.81 -9.96 6.99
N LYS A 81 -1.42 -10.30 8.24
CA LYS A 81 -2.00 -11.48 8.94
C LYS A 81 -3.51 -11.37 9.11
N LYS A 82 -3.98 -10.14 9.33
CA LYS A 82 -5.39 -9.76 9.28
C LYS A 82 -5.61 -8.72 8.21
N ILE A 83 -6.59 -8.95 7.33
CA ILE A 83 -6.93 -8.04 6.24
C ILE A 83 -8.43 -7.79 6.27
N TYR A 84 -8.80 -6.52 6.41
CA TYR A 84 -10.16 -6.02 6.32
C TYR A 84 -10.36 -5.45 4.92
N SER A 85 -11.27 -6.03 4.13
CA SER A 85 -11.54 -5.57 2.77
C SER A 85 -12.93 -4.99 2.60
N TYR A 86 -13.00 -3.82 1.96
CA TYR A 86 -14.24 -3.09 1.73
C TYR A 86 -14.48 -2.87 0.23
N LYS A 87 -15.71 -3.09 -0.23
CA LYS A 87 -16.11 -2.72 -1.61
C LYS A 87 -16.12 -1.20 -1.79
N GLU A 88 -16.48 -0.48 -0.74
CA GLU A 88 -16.54 0.99 -0.67
C GLU A 88 -16.41 1.43 0.78
N ILE A 89 -15.65 2.49 1.03
CA ILE A 89 -15.47 3.08 2.36
C ILE A 89 -15.22 4.60 2.25
N GLY A 90 -15.33 5.31 3.37
CA GLY A 90 -14.87 6.71 3.46
C GLY A 90 -13.37 6.84 3.17
N SER A 91 -12.55 6.30 4.06
CA SER A 91 -11.09 6.28 3.97
C SER A 91 -10.54 5.03 4.66
N THR A 92 -9.58 4.36 4.03
CA THR A 92 -8.86 3.22 4.63
C THR A 92 -8.04 3.66 5.85
N ASN A 93 -7.48 4.88 5.84
CA ASN A 93 -6.76 5.45 6.99
C ASN A 93 -7.68 5.60 8.20
N GLU A 94 -8.89 6.13 7.98
CA GLU A 94 -9.86 6.36 9.07
C GLU A 94 -10.31 5.05 9.69
N ALA A 95 -10.66 4.07 8.86
CA ALA A 95 -11.02 2.74 9.35
C ALA A 95 -9.87 2.04 10.07
N ALA A 96 -8.63 2.15 9.57
CA ALA A 96 -7.46 1.61 10.26
C ALA A 96 -7.18 2.32 11.59
N TYR A 97 -7.42 3.63 11.66
CA TYR A 97 -7.30 4.41 12.89
C TYR A 97 -8.33 3.97 13.94
N ASP A 98 -9.59 3.81 13.54
CA ASP A 98 -10.67 3.36 14.43
C ASP A 98 -10.42 1.94 14.96
N LEU A 99 -9.94 1.03 14.10
CA LEU A 99 -9.50 -0.31 14.48
C LEU A 99 -8.33 -0.25 15.47
N ALA A 100 -7.31 0.57 15.21
CA ALA A 100 -6.15 0.72 16.10
C ALA A 100 -6.53 1.27 17.48
N MET A 101 -7.47 2.24 17.52
CA MET A 101 -8.07 2.78 18.75
C MET A 101 -8.83 1.71 19.52
N SER A 102 -9.46 0.77 18.81
CA SER A 102 -10.19 -0.36 19.41
C SER A 102 -9.29 -1.53 19.82
N GLY A 103 -7.97 -1.37 19.71
CA GLY A 103 -6.98 -2.37 20.15
C GLY A 103 -6.62 -3.41 19.08
N GLU A 104 -6.90 -3.16 17.80
CA GLU A 104 -6.49 -4.07 16.72
C GLU A 104 -4.97 -4.26 16.69
N GLU A 105 -4.58 -5.48 16.33
CA GLU A 105 -3.19 -5.93 16.35
C GLU A 105 -2.36 -5.26 15.25
N GLU A 106 -1.07 -5.10 15.57
CA GLU A 106 -0.06 -4.64 14.63
C GLU A 106 -0.01 -5.54 13.38
N GLY A 107 0.26 -4.94 12.23
CA GLY A 107 0.32 -5.62 10.94
C GLY A 107 -1.06 -5.81 10.30
N SER A 108 -2.16 -5.49 10.98
CA SER A 108 -3.49 -5.49 10.37
C SER A 108 -3.57 -4.49 9.21
N VAL A 109 -4.14 -4.93 8.10
CA VAL A 109 -4.30 -4.15 6.87
C VAL A 109 -5.79 -3.90 6.60
N VAL A 110 -6.12 -2.66 6.24
CA VAL A 110 -7.42 -2.28 5.69
C VAL A 110 -7.23 -1.98 4.21
N VAL A 111 -8.03 -2.56 3.34
CA VAL A 111 -8.00 -2.34 1.90
C VAL A 111 -9.39 -2.03 1.37
N ALA A 112 -9.47 -1.18 0.35
CA ALA A 112 -10.74 -0.85 -0.29
C ALA A 112 -10.63 -0.83 -1.82
N GLU A 113 -11.70 -1.27 -2.49
CA GLU A 113 -11.83 -1.12 -3.94
C GLU A 113 -12.12 0.34 -4.34
N TYR A 114 -12.75 1.12 -3.46
CA TYR A 114 -13.17 2.50 -3.69
C TYR A 114 -13.18 3.32 -2.38
N GLN A 115 -12.69 4.56 -2.42
CA GLN A 115 -12.78 5.51 -1.30
C GLN A 115 -13.58 6.75 -1.70
N THR A 116 -14.65 7.05 -0.96
CA THR A 116 -15.47 8.26 -1.19
C THR A 116 -14.81 9.52 -0.64
N LYS A 117 -13.97 9.38 0.38
CA LYS A 117 -13.27 10.47 1.10
C LYS A 117 -11.77 10.18 1.22
N GLY A 118 -11.14 9.66 0.17
CA GLY A 118 -9.69 9.44 0.12
C GLY A 118 -8.92 10.72 0.45
N ARG A 119 -7.93 10.62 1.34
CA ARG A 119 -7.15 11.76 1.87
C ARG A 119 -5.67 11.64 1.53
N GLY A 120 -5.05 12.78 1.30
CA GLY A 120 -3.60 12.97 1.26
C GLY A 120 -3.16 13.96 2.36
N ARG A 121 -1.87 14.30 2.35
CA ARG A 121 -1.29 15.26 3.32
C ARG A 121 -1.95 16.64 3.23
N MET A 122 -2.01 17.32 4.37
CA MET A 122 -2.53 18.70 4.48
C MET A 122 -3.97 18.85 3.97
N GLY A 123 -4.80 17.82 4.17
CA GLY A 123 -6.23 17.86 3.80
C GLY A 123 -6.51 17.73 2.29
N ARG A 124 -5.50 17.48 1.45
CA ARG A 124 -5.70 17.25 0.01
C ARG A 124 -6.51 15.98 -0.22
N LYS A 125 -7.30 15.95 -1.29
CA LYS A 125 -8.07 14.77 -1.71
C LYS A 125 -7.19 13.79 -2.47
N TRP A 126 -7.33 12.50 -2.19
CA TRP A 126 -6.75 11.41 -3.00
C TRP A 126 -7.84 10.78 -3.87
N ILE A 127 -7.69 10.87 -5.20
CA ILE A 127 -8.64 10.31 -6.16
C ILE A 127 -8.50 8.78 -6.17
N SER A 128 -9.58 8.08 -5.83
CA SER A 128 -9.56 6.63 -5.58
C SER A 128 -10.59 5.87 -6.43
N PRO A 129 -10.52 5.89 -7.77
CA PRO A 129 -11.52 5.26 -8.64
C PRO A 129 -11.65 3.76 -8.38
N LYS A 130 -12.90 3.29 -8.42
CA LYS A 130 -13.28 1.92 -8.11
C LYS A 130 -12.59 0.92 -9.04
N GLY A 131 -11.90 -0.06 -8.49
CA GLY A 131 -11.35 -1.14 -9.30
C GLY A 131 -10.10 -0.76 -10.12
N LYS A 132 -9.48 0.40 -9.87
CA LYS A 132 -8.39 0.93 -10.71
C LYS A 132 -7.06 1.08 -10.00
N GLY A 133 -7.07 1.56 -8.76
CA GLY A 133 -5.87 1.69 -7.94
C GLY A 133 -5.78 0.63 -6.85
N ALA A 134 -4.75 0.77 -6.01
CA ALA A 134 -4.66 0.12 -4.72
C ALA A 134 -4.73 1.18 -3.63
N TYR A 135 -5.67 0.99 -2.70
CA TYR A 135 -5.88 1.90 -1.58
C TYR A 135 -5.94 1.05 -0.31
N PHE A 136 -4.91 1.16 0.51
CA PHE A 136 -4.83 0.39 1.74
C PHE A 136 -4.10 1.16 2.83
N SER A 137 -4.36 0.76 4.06
CA SER A 137 -3.73 1.29 5.26
C SER A 137 -3.31 0.14 6.16
N MET A 138 -2.23 0.32 6.92
CA MET A 138 -1.80 -0.68 7.91
C MET A 138 -1.55 -0.05 9.26
N ILE A 139 -1.79 -0.84 10.31
CA ILE A 139 -1.57 -0.47 11.70
C ILE A 139 -0.18 -0.96 12.11
N LEU A 140 0.68 -0.04 12.56
CA LEU A 140 2.04 -0.31 13.03
C LEU A 140 2.20 0.14 14.48
N ARG A 141 3.03 -0.54 15.27
CA ARG A 141 3.33 -0.21 16.67
C ARG A 141 4.85 -0.27 16.96
N PRO A 142 5.67 0.47 16.21
CA PRO A 142 7.12 0.44 16.41
C PRO A 142 7.52 1.10 17.74
N ASP A 143 8.58 0.59 18.36
CA ASP A 143 9.19 1.17 19.55
C ASP A 143 10.16 2.30 19.17
N ILE A 144 9.60 3.46 18.80
CA ILE A 144 10.34 4.66 18.41
C ILE A 144 9.73 5.92 19.02
N LEU A 145 10.52 6.99 19.05
CA LEU A 145 10.04 8.29 19.50
C LEU A 145 9.15 8.96 18.43
N PRO A 146 8.16 9.79 18.81
CA PRO A 146 7.31 10.52 17.87
C PRO A 146 8.08 11.32 16.80
N ARG A 147 9.25 11.86 17.15
CA ARG A 147 10.12 12.61 16.22
C ARG A 147 10.71 11.76 15.08
N GLU A 148 10.69 10.43 15.22
CA GLU A 148 11.28 9.48 14.28
C GLU A 148 10.25 8.93 13.27
N ILE A 149 8.99 9.38 13.33
CA ILE A 149 7.88 8.91 12.48
C ILE A 149 8.20 8.98 10.98
N SER A 150 8.99 9.96 10.54
CA SER A 150 9.41 10.11 9.14
C SER A 150 10.11 8.87 8.60
N SER A 151 10.80 8.10 9.45
CA SER A 151 11.44 6.84 9.09
C SER A 151 10.46 5.83 8.49
N ILE A 152 9.22 5.78 9.01
CA ILE A 152 8.16 4.91 8.47
C ILE A 152 7.74 5.36 7.07
N THR A 153 7.66 6.66 6.83
CA THR A 153 7.32 7.21 5.50
C THR A 153 8.42 6.90 4.49
N LEU A 154 9.70 7.06 4.88
CA LEU A 154 10.85 6.77 4.03
C LEU A 154 10.94 5.29 3.67
N LEU A 155 10.80 4.41 4.67
CA LEU A 155 10.73 2.97 4.48
C LEU A 155 9.63 2.57 3.50
N SER A 156 8.45 3.16 3.65
CA SER A 156 7.28 2.82 2.82
C SER A 156 7.46 3.27 1.37
N SER A 157 7.99 4.48 1.17
CA SER A 157 8.27 5.01 -0.16
C SER A 157 9.39 4.23 -0.87
N LEU A 158 10.40 3.79 -0.12
CA LEU A 158 11.42 2.87 -0.60
C LEU A 158 10.80 1.53 -1.03
N ALA A 159 9.96 0.91 -0.19
CA ALA A 159 9.32 -0.36 -0.51
C ALA A 159 8.45 -0.28 -1.77
N VAL A 160 7.68 0.82 -1.94
CA VAL A 160 6.92 1.06 -3.17
C VAL A 160 7.83 1.20 -4.38
N ALA A 161 8.86 2.06 -4.31
CA ALA A 161 9.77 2.28 -5.43
C ALA A 161 10.52 0.99 -5.82
N LYS A 162 10.96 0.20 -4.84
CA LYS A 162 11.61 -1.11 -5.05
C LYS A 162 10.68 -2.11 -5.72
N THR A 163 9.44 -2.24 -5.23
CA THR A 163 8.45 -3.15 -5.81
C THR A 163 8.17 -2.80 -7.27
N ILE A 164 7.99 -1.50 -7.58
CA ILE A 164 7.80 -1.05 -8.97
C ILE A 164 9.01 -1.41 -9.84
N ARG A 165 10.23 -1.14 -9.38
CA ARG A 165 11.46 -1.39 -10.14
C ARG A 165 11.69 -2.88 -10.39
N GLU A 166 11.52 -3.70 -9.36
CA GLU A 166 11.82 -5.14 -9.42
C GLU A 166 10.75 -5.92 -10.21
N LYS A 167 9.48 -5.48 -10.15
CA LYS A 167 8.36 -6.24 -10.73
C LYS A 167 7.88 -5.72 -12.06
N LEU A 168 8.05 -4.42 -12.32
CA LEU A 168 7.60 -3.79 -13.55
C LEU A 168 8.76 -3.26 -14.40
N GLY A 169 9.99 -3.25 -13.89
CA GLY A 169 11.16 -2.73 -14.61
C GLY A 169 11.15 -1.20 -14.80
N LEU A 170 10.23 -0.49 -14.14
CA LEU A 170 10.07 0.95 -14.30
C LEU A 170 11.02 1.73 -13.38
N LYS A 171 11.55 2.85 -13.86
CA LYS A 171 12.51 3.70 -13.12
C LYS A 171 11.82 4.58 -12.07
N ALA A 172 11.15 3.96 -11.10
CA ALA A 172 10.55 4.69 -9.99
C ALA A 172 11.61 5.43 -9.15
N LEU A 173 11.28 6.67 -8.78
CA LEU A 173 12.07 7.54 -7.91
C LEU A 173 11.18 8.08 -6.78
N ILE A 174 11.80 8.41 -5.66
CA ILE A 174 11.12 8.91 -4.47
C ILE A 174 11.27 10.42 -4.41
N LYS A 175 10.14 11.13 -4.46
CA LYS A 175 10.08 12.55 -4.18
C LYS A 175 9.77 12.73 -2.71
N TRP A 176 10.77 13.21 -1.96
CA TRP A 176 10.63 13.46 -0.54
C TRP A 176 9.42 14.38 -0.26
N PRO A 177 8.67 14.14 0.83
CA PRO A 177 8.90 13.08 1.82
C PRO A 177 8.14 11.77 1.53
N ASN A 178 7.16 11.76 0.64
CA ASN A 178 6.11 10.74 0.68
C ASN A 178 5.52 10.34 -0.69
N ASP A 179 6.11 10.78 -1.80
CA ASP A 179 5.59 10.55 -3.14
C ASP A 179 6.53 9.66 -3.95
N VAL A 180 5.99 8.76 -4.76
CA VAL A 180 6.77 7.99 -5.75
C VAL A 180 6.37 8.43 -7.14
N LEU A 181 7.38 8.71 -7.97
CA LEU A 181 7.25 9.23 -9.32
C LEU A 181 7.87 8.28 -10.34
N ILE A 182 7.32 8.29 -11.56
CA ILE A 182 7.91 7.70 -12.75
C ILE A 182 7.83 8.76 -13.85
N ASN A 183 8.94 9.03 -14.56
CA ASN A 183 8.99 10.08 -15.59
C ASN A 183 8.43 11.45 -15.16
N SER A 184 8.60 11.80 -13.88
CA SER A 184 8.03 12.99 -13.20
C SER A 184 6.53 12.92 -12.87
N GLY A 185 5.79 11.94 -13.39
CA GLY A 185 4.40 11.69 -13.05
C GLY A 185 4.26 10.97 -11.70
N LYS A 186 3.40 11.48 -10.82
CA LYS A 186 3.15 10.88 -9.50
C LYS A 186 2.26 9.64 -9.62
N VAL A 187 2.78 8.49 -9.20
CA VAL A 187 2.06 7.20 -9.22
C VAL A 187 1.61 6.72 -7.84
N CYS A 188 2.26 7.20 -6.76
CA CYS A 188 1.93 6.83 -5.39
C CYS A 188 2.01 8.03 -4.45
N GLY A 189 1.11 8.07 -3.47
CA GLY A 189 1.17 8.95 -2.32
C GLY A 189 1.05 8.16 -1.03
N ILE A 190 1.90 8.50 -0.05
CA ILE A 190 1.91 7.89 1.27
C ILE A 190 1.43 8.91 2.30
N LEU A 191 0.58 8.47 3.23
CA LEU A 191 0.07 9.26 4.34
C LEU A 191 0.28 8.50 5.65
N THR A 192 1.18 9.01 6.49
CA THR A 192 1.45 8.45 7.81
C THR A 192 0.80 9.33 8.87
N GLU A 193 -0.09 8.75 9.66
CA GLU A 193 -0.75 9.38 10.81
C GLU A 193 -0.35 8.63 12.08
N MET A 194 -0.22 9.32 13.21
CA MET A 194 0.13 8.69 14.49
C MET A 194 -0.86 9.07 15.59
N ASN A 195 -1.05 8.14 16.51
CA ASN A 195 -1.54 8.42 17.85
C ASN A 195 -0.36 8.29 18.81
N ALA A 196 -0.04 9.36 19.52
CA ALA A 196 1.15 9.41 20.37
C ALA A 196 0.93 10.31 21.59
N GLU A 197 1.62 9.95 22.66
CA GLU A 197 1.95 10.80 23.81
C GLU A 197 3.34 11.44 23.58
N PRO A 198 3.76 12.44 24.38
CA PRO A 198 5.02 13.17 24.14
C PRO A 198 6.27 12.29 23.99
N ASP A 199 6.31 11.16 24.69
CA ASP A 199 7.44 10.24 24.78
C ASP A 199 7.17 8.85 24.20
N LYS A 200 5.94 8.58 23.72
CA LYS A 200 5.54 7.25 23.26
C LYS A 200 4.55 7.30 22.11
N ILE A 201 4.78 6.46 21.10
CA ILE A 201 3.80 6.19 20.05
C ILE A 201 2.89 5.04 20.51
N ASN A 202 1.57 5.25 20.48
CA ASN A 202 0.59 4.19 20.74
C ASN A 202 0.39 3.33 19.50
N PHE A 203 0.24 3.97 18.34
CA PHE A 203 0.22 3.33 17.02
C PHE A 203 0.44 4.34 15.90
N ILE A 204 0.75 3.81 14.73
CA ILE A 204 0.85 4.52 13.45
C ILE A 204 -0.13 3.89 12.48
N VAL A 205 -0.84 4.72 11.73
CA VAL A 205 -1.59 4.33 10.55
C VAL A 205 -0.80 4.77 9.32
N LEU A 206 -0.34 3.79 8.54
CA LEU A 206 0.38 4.01 7.30
C LEU A 206 -0.57 3.75 6.12
N GLY A 207 -1.00 4.83 5.48
CA GLY A 207 -1.82 4.83 4.27
C GLY A 207 -0.99 4.88 2.99
N ILE A 208 -1.33 4.03 2.03
CA ILE A 208 -0.70 3.98 0.72
C ILE A 208 -1.78 3.98 -0.36
N GLY A 209 -1.72 5.00 -1.22
CA GLY A 209 -2.56 5.11 -2.42
C GLY A 209 -1.71 5.03 -3.67
N ILE A 210 -2.06 4.11 -4.58
CA ILE A 210 -1.30 3.83 -5.80
C ILE A 210 -2.23 3.85 -7.01
N ASN A 211 -1.86 4.63 -8.01
CA ASN A 211 -2.50 4.64 -9.32
C ASN A 211 -1.95 3.45 -10.13
N ILE A 212 -2.69 2.34 -10.17
CA ILE A 212 -2.25 1.14 -10.89
C ILE A 212 -2.76 1.17 -12.33
N ASN A 213 -4.06 0.92 -12.53
CA ASN A 213 -4.73 0.92 -13.84
C ASN A 213 -5.67 2.13 -14.00
N THR A 214 -5.42 3.20 -13.25
CA THR A 214 -6.18 4.44 -13.36
C THR A 214 -5.83 5.14 -14.66
N LYS A 215 -6.84 5.52 -15.45
CA LYS A 215 -6.65 6.27 -16.69
C LYS A 215 -6.28 7.72 -16.41
N GLU A 216 -5.50 8.31 -17.32
CA GLU A 216 -5.01 9.69 -17.21
C GLU A 216 -6.17 10.69 -17.04
N GLU A 217 -7.29 10.51 -17.74
CA GLU A 217 -8.46 11.41 -17.62
C GLU A 217 -9.10 11.46 -16.22
N MET A 218 -8.78 10.50 -15.35
CA MET A 218 -9.29 10.43 -13.97
C MET A 218 -8.28 10.98 -12.95
N LEU A 219 -7.06 11.31 -13.39
CA LEU A 219 -5.96 11.73 -12.53
C LEU A 219 -5.84 13.27 -12.51
N PRO A 220 -5.37 13.84 -11.39
CA PRO A 220 -5.03 15.25 -11.37
C PRO A 220 -3.78 15.51 -12.23
N GLU A 221 -3.59 16.78 -12.61
CA GLU A 221 -2.39 17.20 -13.35
C GLU A 221 -1.10 16.80 -12.60
N GLY A 222 -0.11 16.29 -13.34
CA GLY A 222 1.17 15.83 -12.81
C GLY A 222 1.14 14.45 -12.15
N ALA A 223 0.00 13.75 -12.13
CA ALA A 223 -0.09 12.35 -11.75
C ALA A 223 -0.03 11.42 -12.97
N SER A 224 0.40 10.18 -12.75
CA SER A 224 0.43 9.09 -13.73
C SER A 224 -0.01 7.79 -13.07
N SER A 225 -0.03 6.68 -13.82
CA SER A 225 -0.36 5.34 -13.31
C SER A 225 0.65 4.30 -13.79
N LEU A 226 0.76 3.18 -13.07
CA LEU A 226 1.66 2.09 -13.46
C LEU A 226 1.32 1.54 -14.86
N MET A 227 0.04 1.49 -15.21
CA MET A 227 -0.43 1.10 -16.54
C MET A 227 0.03 2.06 -17.62
N ALA A 228 -0.08 3.38 -17.39
CA ALA A 228 0.36 4.38 -18.37
C ALA A 228 1.88 4.32 -18.59
N GLU A 229 2.64 4.14 -17.51
CA GLU A 229 4.10 4.08 -17.57
C GLU A 229 4.64 2.75 -18.13
N LYS A 230 3.90 1.65 -17.95
CA LYS A 230 4.25 0.32 -18.47
C LYS A 230 3.77 0.11 -19.90
N GLY A 231 2.66 0.75 -20.29
CA GLY A 231 1.99 0.56 -21.58
C GLY A 231 0.96 -0.58 -21.60
N GLU A 232 0.72 -1.25 -20.47
CA GLU A 232 -0.24 -2.37 -20.34
C GLU A 232 -0.82 -2.45 -18.93
N GLU A 233 -1.95 -3.15 -18.75
CA GLU A 233 -2.55 -3.35 -17.42
C GLU A 233 -1.61 -4.12 -16.48
N VAL A 234 -1.65 -3.74 -15.21
CA VAL A 234 -0.87 -4.36 -14.13
C VAL A 234 -1.82 -5.08 -13.20
N SER A 235 -1.54 -6.35 -12.87
CA SER A 235 -2.28 -7.08 -11.84
C SER A 235 -2.15 -6.36 -10.49
N ARG A 236 -3.27 -5.82 -9.98
CA ARG A 236 -3.29 -5.10 -8.71
C ARG A 236 -3.02 -6.07 -7.57
N LEU A 237 -3.62 -7.25 -7.63
CA LEU A 237 -3.46 -8.29 -6.61
C LEU A 237 -1.99 -8.69 -6.44
N GLU A 238 -1.32 -9.08 -7.52
CA GLU A 238 0.08 -9.50 -7.49
C GLU A 238 1.00 -8.37 -7.03
N PHE A 239 0.76 -7.15 -7.53
CA PHE A 239 1.55 -5.99 -7.14
C PHE A 239 1.42 -5.67 -5.65
N VAL A 240 0.18 -5.68 -5.11
CA VAL A 240 -0.05 -5.36 -3.69
C VAL A 240 0.49 -6.45 -2.77
N ARG A 241 0.36 -7.74 -3.10
CA ARG A 241 0.97 -8.81 -2.31
C ARG A 241 2.47 -8.62 -2.17
N GLN A 242 3.14 -8.41 -3.30
CA GLN A 242 4.60 -8.23 -3.33
C GLN A 242 5.04 -6.95 -2.61
N LEU A 243 4.22 -5.89 -2.68
CA LEU A 243 4.45 -4.68 -1.91
C LEU A 243 4.33 -4.92 -0.41
N LEU A 244 3.31 -5.67 0.05
CA LEU A 244 3.15 -6.02 1.46
C LEU A 244 4.35 -6.83 1.99
N GLU A 245 4.85 -7.79 1.21
CA GLU A 245 6.08 -8.55 1.54
C GLU A 245 7.32 -7.64 1.61
N CYS A 246 7.45 -6.71 0.67
CA CYS A 246 8.53 -5.74 0.66
C CYS A 246 8.49 -4.82 1.89
N ILE A 247 7.30 -4.34 2.26
CA ILE A 247 7.10 -3.52 3.46
C ILE A 247 7.42 -4.33 4.72
N ASP A 248 6.94 -5.57 4.84
CA ASP A 248 7.22 -6.46 5.97
C ASP A 248 8.73 -6.68 6.16
N LYS A 249 9.45 -6.97 5.07
CA LYS A 249 10.91 -7.09 5.05
C LYS A 249 11.60 -5.83 5.56
N TYR A 250 11.27 -4.66 5.00
CA TYR A 250 11.91 -3.41 5.41
C TYR A 250 11.53 -3.03 6.84
N TYR A 251 10.31 -3.35 7.28
CA TYR A 251 9.85 -3.06 8.64
C TYR A 251 10.60 -3.91 9.66
N LYS A 252 10.90 -5.16 9.34
CA LYS A 252 11.79 -6.01 10.13
C LYS A 252 13.22 -5.46 10.21
N ILE A 253 13.78 -4.98 9.10
CA ILE A 253 15.11 -4.33 9.09
C ILE A 253 15.10 -3.09 9.99
N PHE A 254 14.06 -2.27 9.89
CA PHE A 254 13.86 -1.09 10.72
C PHE A 254 13.83 -1.45 12.22
N ASN A 255 12.99 -2.41 12.62
CA ASN A 255 12.87 -2.86 14.01
C ASN A 255 14.16 -3.52 14.54
N SER A 256 15.06 -3.98 13.66
CA SER A 256 16.39 -4.48 14.05
C SER A 256 17.44 -3.37 14.27
N GLY A 257 17.04 -2.10 14.23
CA GLY A 257 17.91 -0.94 14.44
C GLY A 257 18.74 -0.54 13.21
N LYS A 258 18.42 -1.07 12.02
CA LYS A 258 19.21 -0.89 10.79
C LYS A 258 18.65 0.19 9.84
N ILE A 259 18.17 1.30 10.41
CA ILE A 259 17.63 2.42 9.63
C ILE A 259 18.65 3.02 8.65
N SER A 260 19.94 2.97 8.96
CA SER A 260 21.02 3.42 8.07
C SER A 260 21.02 2.69 6.72
N ASP A 261 20.69 1.40 6.70
CA ASP A 261 20.66 0.59 5.48
C ASP A 261 19.49 1.01 4.59
N ILE A 262 18.32 1.22 5.20
CA ILE A 262 17.13 1.76 4.53
C ILE A 262 17.42 3.13 3.93
N ILE A 263 18.08 4.02 4.69
CA ILE A 263 18.38 5.38 4.24
C ILE A 263 19.39 5.39 3.09
N LYS A 264 20.38 4.49 3.12
CA LYS A 264 21.32 4.33 2.01
C LYS A 264 20.60 3.94 0.72
N GLU A 265 19.69 2.97 0.80
CA GLU A 265 18.88 2.56 -0.36
C GLU A 265 17.90 3.65 -0.81
N TYR A 266 17.27 4.36 0.14
CA TYR A 266 16.40 5.50 -0.13
C TYR A 266 17.14 6.59 -0.92
N LYS A 267 18.33 6.99 -0.47
CA LYS A 267 19.15 8.04 -1.12
C LYS A 267 19.44 7.70 -2.58
N ALA A 268 19.72 6.43 -2.88
CA ALA A 268 19.98 5.97 -4.24
C ALA A 268 18.76 6.07 -5.17
N LEU A 269 17.55 6.18 -4.62
CA LEU A 269 16.29 6.34 -5.36
C LEU A 269 15.67 7.74 -5.19
N SER A 270 16.35 8.66 -4.53
CA SER A 270 15.84 10.02 -4.30
C SER A 270 15.78 10.81 -5.61
N ALA A 271 14.62 11.41 -5.90
CA ALA A 271 14.45 12.33 -7.02
C ALA A 271 15.04 13.72 -6.75
N VAL A 272 15.24 14.07 -5.47
CA VAL A 272 15.55 15.45 -5.04
C VAL A 272 16.98 15.63 -4.56
N LEU A 273 17.70 14.55 -4.27
CA LEU A 273 19.10 14.63 -3.83
C LEU A 273 19.96 15.29 -4.92
N ASP A 274 20.90 16.15 -4.52
CA ASP A 274 21.76 16.94 -5.40
C ASP A 274 21.01 17.90 -6.35
N ARG A 275 19.70 18.11 -6.13
CA ARG A 275 18.89 19.05 -6.91
C ARG A 275 18.66 20.34 -6.13
N ARG A 276 18.45 21.41 -6.90
CA ARG A 276 17.91 22.66 -6.37
C ARG A 276 16.40 22.52 -6.21
N VAL A 277 15.90 22.86 -5.03
CA VAL A 277 14.48 22.71 -4.69
C VAL A 277 13.96 23.96 -4.00
N GLN A 278 12.64 24.11 -4.03
CA GLN A 278 11.89 25.00 -3.16
C GLN A 278 10.99 24.15 -2.26
N ILE A 279 11.00 24.43 -0.97
CA ILE A 279 10.25 23.71 0.05
C ILE A 279 9.29 24.69 0.73
N ASN A 280 8.00 24.36 0.72
CA ASN A 280 7.03 25.03 1.56
C ASN A 280 6.99 24.33 2.93
N TYR A 281 7.43 25.03 3.97
CA TYR A 281 7.58 24.54 5.34
C TYR A 281 7.13 25.63 6.32
N HIS A 282 6.17 25.33 7.21
CA HIS A 282 5.59 26.29 8.17
C HIS A 282 5.18 27.65 7.57
N ASN A 283 4.51 27.64 6.41
CA ASN A 283 4.14 28.84 5.65
C ASN A 283 5.33 29.73 5.24
N ARG A 284 6.53 29.14 5.15
CA ARG A 284 7.73 29.77 4.62
C ARG A 284 8.18 29.00 3.39
N LEU A 285 8.60 29.74 2.37
CA LEU A 285 9.26 29.16 1.20
C LEU A 285 10.77 29.25 1.42
N VAL A 286 11.41 28.09 1.49
CA VAL A 286 12.87 27.97 1.57
C VAL A 286 13.38 27.39 0.26
N SER A 287 14.43 27.96 -0.30
CA SER A 287 15.04 27.48 -1.54
C SER A 287 16.52 27.17 -1.32
N GLY A 288 17.01 26.12 -1.98
CA GLY A 288 18.40 25.69 -1.81
C GLY A 288 18.71 24.38 -2.52
N HIS A 289 19.93 23.86 -2.28
CA HIS A 289 20.38 22.57 -2.80
C HIS A 289 20.22 21.49 -1.75
N VAL A 290 19.59 20.37 -2.10
CA VAL A 290 19.48 19.21 -1.21
C VAL A 290 20.84 18.54 -1.13
N LEU A 291 21.47 18.59 0.05
CA LEU A 291 22.75 17.95 0.31
C LEU A 291 22.60 16.51 0.76
N ASP A 292 21.59 16.25 1.59
CA ASP A 292 21.44 14.92 2.20
C ASP A 292 20.03 14.66 2.74
N VAL A 293 19.79 13.40 3.12
CA VAL A 293 18.70 12.97 4.01
C VAL A 293 19.33 12.33 5.25
N ASP A 294 19.06 12.86 6.44
CA ASP A 294 19.66 12.33 7.66
C ASP A 294 18.97 11.07 8.19
N LYS A 295 19.49 10.54 9.31
CA LYS A 295 19.02 9.29 9.94
C LYS A 295 17.57 9.33 10.46
N GLU A 296 17.02 10.52 10.70
CA GLU A 296 15.63 10.73 11.15
C GLU A 296 14.73 11.07 9.94
N GLY A 297 15.30 11.11 8.74
CA GLY A 297 14.59 11.39 7.49
C GLY A 297 14.39 12.86 7.17
N ALA A 298 15.10 13.76 7.85
CA ALA A 298 15.10 15.17 7.52
C ALA A 298 15.92 15.45 6.26
N LEU A 299 15.42 16.32 5.38
CA LEU A 299 16.24 16.90 4.31
C LEU A 299 17.24 17.90 4.90
N ILE A 300 18.49 17.79 4.46
CA ILE A 300 19.54 18.77 4.74
C ILE A 300 19.67 19.66 3.51
N LEU A 301 19.20 20.90 3.62
CA LEU A 301 19.15 21.87 2.54
C LEU A 301 20.21 22.94 2.72
N ARG A 302 21.08 23.16 1.73
CA ARG A 302 21.94 24.35 1.68
C ARG A 302 21.16 25.50 1.06
N MET A 303 20.79 26.46 1.89
CA MET A 303 20.08 27.66 1.44
C MET A 303 20.99 28.59 0.62
N ASP A 304 20.37 29.51 -0.11
CA ASP A 304 21.08 30.53 -0.89
C ASP A 304 21.93 31.48 -0.02
N SER A 305 21.60 31.62 1.26
CA SER A 305 22.41 32.34 2.24
C SER A 305 23.73 31.63 2.60
N GLY A 306 23.92 30.40 2.14
CA GLY A 306 25.05 29.54 2.48
C GLY A 306 24.87 28.72 3.77
N LEU A 307 23.81 28.97 4.54
CA LEU A 307 23.49 28.19 5.75
C LEU A 307 22.81 26.87 5.39
N ASN A 308 23.03 25.84 6.23
CA ASN A 308 22.30 24.59 6.14
C ASN A 308 21.05 24.63 7.02
N GLU A 309 19.93 24.19 6.48
CA GLU A 309 18.67 24.01 7.20
C GLU A 309 18.25 22.53 7.19
N ARG A 310 17.72 22.07 8.32
CA ARG A 310 17.26 20.70 8.52
C ARG A 310 15.74 20.68 8.56
N ILE A 311 15.10 20.01 7.60
CA ILE A 311 13.66 20.09 7.36
C ILE A 311 13.04 18.69 7.45
N LEU A 312 12.16 18.46 8.43
CA LEU A 312 11.52 17.17 8.69
C LEU A 312 10.22 16.92 7.92
N ALA A 313 9.55 18.00 7.49
CA ALA A 313 8.30 17.91 6.74
C ALA A 313 8.18 19.11 5.79
N GLY A 314 7.44 18.94 4.69
CA GLY A 314 7.14 20.03 3.77
C GLY A 314 6.60 19.51 2.44
N ASP A 315 6.32 20.45 1.55
CA ASP A 315 6.03 20.18 0.14
C ASP A 315 7.20 20.66 -0.71
N VAL A 316 7.82 19.73 -1.43
CA VAL A 316 9.00 19.99 -2.27
C VAL A 316 8.58 20.21 -3.71
N THR A 317 9.17 21.22 -4.34
CA THR A 317 9.13 21.46 -5.78
C THR A 317 10.55 21.50 -6.30
N MET A 318 10.86 20.68 -7.31
CA MET A 318 12.17 20.71 -7.97
C MET A 318 12.23 21.94 -8.87
N LEU A 319 13.29 22.73 -8.74
CA LEU A 319 13.55 23.88 -9.60
C LEU A 319 14.39 23.43 -10.81
N ARG A 320 14.16 24.05 -11.96
CA ARG A 320 14.95 23.82 -13.17
C ARG A 320 16.32 24.48 -13.07
#